data_AF-A0A1F6TMX1-F1
#
_entry.id   AF-A0A1F6TMX1-F1
#
_cell.length_a   1.000
_cell.length_b   1.000
_cell.length_c   1.000
_cell.angle_alpha   90.00
_cell.angle_beta   90.00
_cell.angle_gamma   90.00
#
_symmetry.space_group_name_H-M   'P 1'
#
loop_
_entity.id
_entity.type
_entity.pdbx_description
1 polymer ?
#
loop_
_entity_poly.entity_id
_entity_poly.type
_entity_poly.pdbx_seq_one_letter_code
_entity_poly.pdbx_strand_id
1 'polypeptide(L)'
;MSAAPADNPPRPSGDAAWVSLPAPFPPEVLARQCRDVEALLRANPYYTFPRWNQTGSDTYAVELDNQSNQTRNTLEFRVSDGPGVGLTLTYLNGIKKRTVFTIEPASDGSRMTVTDDYDRLPEAERAQRVAEVDRSLNAWGEALRVYFLRLKRWSWLPGWRWYIRRVWIPMTPSARRIVWLLYLITVAEFFFFLFVLLIYTIEQNK
;
A
#
# COMPACT_ATOMS: atom_id res chain seq x y z
N MET A 1 -41.75 -17.30 9.09
CA MET A 1 -40.80 -16.18 9.03
C MET A 1 -39.42 -16.79 8.84
N SER A 2 -38.87 -16.69 7.63
CA SER A 2 -37.59 -17.30 7.25
C SER A 2 -36.47 -16.34 7.61
N ALA A 3 -35.53 -16.77 8.45
CA ALA A 3 -34.34 -16.00 8.79
C ALA A 3 -33.36 -16.03 7.61
N ALA A 4 -32.89 -14.86 7.18
CA ALA A 4 -31.86 -14.70 6.17
C ALA A 4 -30.55 -15.39 6.60
N PRO A 5 -29.78 -15.99 5.67
CA PRO A 5 -28.51 -16.60 6.03
C PRO A 5 -27.50 -15.51 6.37
N ALA A 6 -26.76 -15.71 7.46
CA ALA A 6 -25.61 -14.92 7.82
C ALA A 6 -24.59 -14.95 6.66
N ASP A 7 -24.16 -13.76 6.24
CA ASP A 7 -23.03 -13.55 5.34
C ASP A 7 -21.80 -14.25 5.92
N ASN A 8 -21.51 -15.44 5.43
CA ASN A 8 -20.21 -16.07 5.67
C ASN A 8 -19.15 -15.18 5.00
N PRO A 9 -18.02 -14.89 5.66
CA PRO A 9 -16.90 -14.25 4.98
C PRO A 9 -16.56 -15.09 3.74
N PRO A 10 -16.24 -14.48 2.58
CA PRO A 10 -15.91 -15.21 1.38
C PRO A 10 -14.76 -16.15 1.72
N ARG A 11 -15.04 -17.47 1.68
CA ARG A 11 -13.98 -18.46 1.83
C ARG A 11 -12.92 -18.14 0.78
N PRO A 12 -11.63 -18.14 1.14
CA PRO A 12 -10.59 -18.08 0.13
C PRO A 12 -10.89 -19.18 -0.89
N SER A 13 -10.88 -18.82 -2.18
CA SER A 13 -10.90 -19.83 -3.24
C SER A 13 -9.73 -20.79 -3.01
N GLY A 14 -9.77 -21.98 -3.61
CA GLY A 14 -8.67 -22.95 -3.49
C GLY A 14 -7.30 -22.42 -3.94
N ASP A 15 -7.28 -21.31 -4.68
CA ASP A 15 -6.08 -20.61 -5.16
C ASP A 15 -6.06 -19.14 -4.73
N ALA A 16 -5.76 -18.93 -3.45
CA ALA A 16 -5.66 -17.61 -2.84
C ALA A 16 -4.32 -17.46 -2.09
N ALA A 17 -3.72 -16.28 -2.19
CA ALA A 17 -2.57 -15.89 -1.37
C ALA A 17 -3.00 -14.79 -0.40
N TRP A 18 -2.52 -14.83 0.85
CA TRP A 18 -2.87 -13.81 1.84
C TRP A 18 -1.69 -13.39 2.69
N VAL A 19 -1.76 -12.16 3.20
CA VAL A 19 -0.87 -11.62 4.23
C VAL A 19 -1.71 -10.91 5.28
N SER A 20 -1.32 -11.04 6.54
CA SER A 20 -1.95 -10.31 7.65
C SER A 20 -0.95 -9.38 8.31
N LEU A 21 -1.38 -8.16 8.63
CA LEU A 21 -0.55 -7.14 9.25
C LEU A 21 -1.30 -6.42 10.38
N PRO A 22 -0.62 -6.04 11.47
CA PRO A 22 -1.20 -5.17 12.48
C PRO A 22 -1.27 -3.73 11.96
N ALA A 23 -2.38 -3.06 12.21
CA ALA A 23 -2.57 -1.65 11.89
C ALA A 23 -2.97 -0.89 13.17
N PRO A 24 -2.34 0.25 13.47
CA PRO A 24 -2.45 0.88 14.78
C PRO A 24 -3.71 1.76 14.91
N PHE A 25 -4.73 1.51 14.08
CA PHE A 25 -5.97 2.28 14.00
C PHE A 25 -7.16 1.39 14.35
N PRO A 26 -8.24 1.93 14.95
CA PRO A 26 -9.52 1.22 15.05
C PRO A 26 -10.08 0.84 13.66
N PRO A 27 -10.91 -0.22 13.55
CA PRO A 27 -11.36 -0.74 12.25
C PRO A 27 -11.95 0.31 11.32
N GLU A 28 -12.85 1.14 11.84
CA GLU A 28 -13.50 2.22 11.07
C GLU A 28 -12.53 3.30 10.57
N VAL A 29 -11.51 3.61 11.38
CA VAL A 29 -10.50 4.60 11.02
C VAL A 29 -9.60 4.04 9.92
N LEU A 30 -9.23 2.76 10.03
CA LEU A 30 -8.44 2.06 9.03
C LEU A 30 -9.20 1.94 7.71
N ALA A 31 -10.48 1.53 7.76
CA ALA A 31 -11.37 1.45 6.61
C ALA A 31 -11.42 2.77 5.84
N ARG A 32 -11.53 3.90 6.53
CA ARG A 32 -11.46 5.24 5.91
C ARG A 32 -10.09 5.54 5.31
N GLN A 33 -8.99 5.06 5.88
CA GLN A 33 -7.66 5.21 5.24
C GLN A 33 -7.58 4.38 3.96
N CYS A 34 -8.17 3.18 3.96
CA CYS A 34 -8.16 2.26 2.82
C CYS A 34 -8.95 2.77 1.61
N ARG A 35 -9.81 3.78 1.76
CA ARG A 35 -10.51 4.41 0.62
C ARG A 35 -9.57 5.16 -0.32
N ASP A 36 -8.36 5.50 0.13
CA ASP A 36 -7.29 5.99 -0.75
C ASP A 36 -6.59 4.80 -1.44
N VAL A 37 -7.28 4.21 -2.41
CA VAL A 37 -6.85 2.96 -3.09
C VAL A 37 -5.52 3.15 -3.82
N GLU A 38 -5.29 4.34 -4.38
CA GLU A 38 -4.01 4.67 -4.99
C GLU A 38 -2.87 4.55 -3.98
N ALA A 39 -3.04 5.12 -2.78
CA ALA A 39 -2.03 5.01 -1.74
C ALA A 39 -1.82 3.58 -1.25
N LEU A 40 -2.87 2.77 -1.16
CA LEU A 40 -2.76 1.35 -0.81
C LEU A 40 -1.92 0.57 -1.81
N LEU A 41 -2.20 0.72 -3.11
CA LEU A 41 -1.49 -0.02 -4.15
C LEU A 41 -0.06 0.50 -4.34
N ARG A 42 0.17 1.81 -4.28
CA ARG A 42 1.52 2.42 -4.34
C ARG A 42 2.38 2.15 -3.10
N ALA A 43 1.79 1.69 -2.00
CA ALA A 43 2.56 1.22 -0.87
C ALA A 43 3.38 -0.04 -1.21
N ASN A 44 2.98 -0.83 -2.22
CA ASN A 44 3.74 -1.99 -2.66
C ASN A 44 5.13 -1.55 -3.19
N PRO A 45 6.25 -2.01 -2.59
CA PRO A 45 7.58 -1.57 -2.98
C PRO A 45 8.02 -2.08 -4.38
N TYR A 46 7.33 -3.07 -4.94
CA TYR A 46 7.62 -3.62 -6.27
C TYR A 46 6.77 -3.02 -7.37
N TYR A 47 5.77 -2.21 -7.03
CA TYR A 47 4.87 -1.62 -8.00
C TYR A 47 5.31 -0.21 -8.37
N THR A 48 5.25 0.06 -9.66
CA THR A 48 5.41 1.38 -10.24
C THR A 48 4.23 1.64 -11.14
N PHE A 49 3.61 2.81 -11.03
CA PHE A 49 2.42 3.15 -11.81
C PHE A 49 2.73 4.31 -12.74
N PRO A 50 3.19 4.04 -13.98
CA PRO A 50 3.38 5.07 -15.00
C PRO A 50 2.10 5.89 -15.26
N ARG A 51 0.95 5.22 -15.21
CA ARG A 51 -0.34 5.84 -15.45
C ARG A 51 -1.37 5.37 -14.44
N TRP A 52 -2.12 6.33 -13.89
CA TRP A 52 -3.22 6.09 -12.98
C TRP A 52 -4.38 7.00 -13.37
N ASN A 53 -5.47 6.40 -13.88
CA ASN A 53 -6.67 7.15 -14.24
C ASN A 53 -7.88 6.57 -13.52
N GLN A 54 -8.65 7.44 -12.87
CA GLN A 54 -9.97 7.10 -12.40
C GLN A 54 -10.96 7.33 -13.55
N THR A 55 -11.58 6.26 -14.04
CA THR A 55 -12.48 6.27 -15.21
C THR A 55 -13.96 6.29 -14.82
N GLY A 56 -14.29 6.08 -13.54
CA GLY A 56 -15.62 6.22 -12.97
C GLY A 56 -15.55 6.46 -11.46
N SER A 57 -16.69 6.53 -10.76
CA SER A 57 -16.72 6.75 -9.30
C SER A 57 -15.85 5.75 -8.55
N ASP A 58 -15.89 4.48 -8.97
CA ASP A 58 -15.19 3.37 -8.31
C ASP A 58 -14.41 2.51 -9.31
N THR A 59 -14.12 3.03 -10.50
CA THR A 59 -13.42 2.29 -11.56
C THR A 59 -12.14 2.98 -11.94
N TYR A 60 -11.08 2.18 -12.09
CA TYR A 60 -9.72 2.66 -12.34
C TYR A 60 -9.11 1.88 -13.49
N ALA A 61 -8.37 2.61 -14.33
CA ALA A 61 -7.51 2.07 -15.37
C ALA A 61 -6.07 2.50 -15.08
N VAL A 62 -5.18 1.52 -14.91
CA VAL A 62 -3.81 1.74 -14.47
C VAL A 62 -2.82 1.00 -15.35
N GLU A 63 -1.67 1.62 -15.59
CA GLU A 63 -0.49 0.92 -16.09
C GLU A 63 0.39 0.61 -14.89
N LEU A 64 0.83 -0.65 -14.78
CA LEU A 64 1.59 -1.17 -13.66
C LEU A 64 2.84 -1.88 -14.16
N ASP A 65 3.99 -1.44 -13.68
CA ASP A 65 5.25 -2.16 -13.76
C ASP A 65 5.47 -2.92 -12.44
N ASN A 66 5.41 -4.25 -12.50
CA ASN A 66 5.69 -5.13 -11.36
C ASN A 66 7.13 -5.65 -11.42
N GLN A 67 7.97 -5.12 -10.54
CA GLN A 67 9.38 -5.47 -10.45
C GLN A 67 9.63 -6.86 -9.85
N SER A 68 8.63 -7.48 -9.19
CA SER A 68 8.79 -8.82 -8.61
C SER A 68 8.79 -9.94 -9.65
N ASN A 69 8.13 -9.72 -10.79
CA ASN A 69 8.04 -10.66 -11.90
C ASN A 69 8.46 -10.03 -13.26
N GLN A 70 8.96 -8.80 -13.24
CA GLN A 70 9.46 -8.05 -14.41
C GLN A 70 8.41 -7.87 -15.52
N THR A 71 7.13 -7.77 -15.16
CA THR A 71 6.03 -7.58 -16.13
C THR A 71 5.51 -6.15 -16.12
N ARG A 72 5.08 -5.68 -17.29
CA ARG A 72 4.27 -4.48 -17.45
C ARG A 72 2.86 -4.90 -17.83
N ASN A 73 1.87 -4.47 -17.06
CA ASN A 73 0.47 -4.83 -17.23
C ASN A 73 -0.39 -3.58 -17.28
N THR A 74 -1.40 -3.57 -18.14
CA THR A 74 -2.51 -2.62 -18.07
C THR A 74 -3.65 -3.30 -17.34
N LEU A 75 -4.03 -2.76 -16.18
CA LEU A 75 -5.06 -3.32 -15.32
C LEU A 75 -6.25 -2.38 -15.24
N GLU A 76 -7.43 -2.96 -15.30
CA GLU A 76 -8.68 -2.28 -14.97
C GLU A 76 -9.28 -2.97 -13.75
N PHE A 77 -9.73 -2.19 -12.78
CA PHE A 77 -10.38 -2.73 -11.60
C PHE A 77 -11.49 -1.81 -11.09
N ARG A 78 -12.47 -2.44 -10.44
CA ARG A 78 -13.55 -1.78 -9.71
C ARG A 78 -13.34 -1.93 -8.22
N VAL A 79 -13.59 -0.86 -7.48
CA VAL A 79 -13.59 -0.82 -6.03
C VAL A 79 -15.02 -1.03 -5.55
N SER A 80 -15.20 -1.84 -4.52
CA SER A 80 -16.47 -2.00 -3.83
C SER A 80 -16.25 -2.21 -2.34
N ASP A 81 -17.31 -2.11 -1.56
CA ASP A 81 -17.27 -2.54 -0.17
C ASP A 81 -16.88 -4.02 -0.08
N GLY A 82 -16.06 -4.34 0.92
CA GLY A 82 -15.63 -5.70 1.21
C GLY A 82 -16.36 -6.26 2.43
N PRO A 83 -15.94 -7.45 2.90
CA PRO A 83 -16.49 -8.04 4.11
C PRO A 83 -16.33 -7.12 5.32
N GLY A 84 -17.41 -6.90 6.07
CA GLY A 84 -17.44 -5.99 7.21
C GLY A 84 -17.14 -4.55 6.80
N VAL A 85 -16.15 -3.92 7.44
CA VAL A 85 -15.68 -2.56 7.10
C VAL A 85 -14.54 -2.55 6.07
N GLY A 86 -14.32 -3.70 5.43
CA GLY A 86 -13.25 -3.93 4.46
C GLY A 86 -13.48 -3.29 3.09
N LEU A 87 -12.60 -3.64 2.16
CA LEU A 87 -12.61 -3.17 0.77
C LEU A 87 -12.35 -4.33 -0.17
N THR A 88 -12.97 -4.34 -1.35
CA THR A 88 -12.65 -5.29 -2.41
C THR A 88 -12.25 -4.55 -3.69
N LEU A 89 -11.16 -5.00 -4.31
CA LEU A 89 -10.77 -4.62 -5.67
C LEU A 89 -11.09 -5.79 -6.59
N THR A 90 -12.00 -5.61 -7.54
CA THR A 90 -12.35 -6.63 -8.54
C THR A 90 -11.69 -6.28 -9.86
N TYR A 91 -10.79 -7.14 -10.35
CA TYR A 91 -10.05 -6.90 -11.58
C TYR A 91 -10.85 -7.34 -12.79
N LEU A 92 -10.99 -6.44 -13.78
CA LEU A 92 -11.71 -6.68 -15.02
C LEU A 92 -10.86 -7.39 -16.06
N ASN A 93 -9.54 -7.39 -15.91
CA ASN A 93 -8.57 -8.11 -16.74
C ASN A 93 -7.38 -8.65 -15.90
N GLY A 94 -6.47 -9.40 -16.52
CA GLY A 94 -5.33 -10.04 -15.84
C GLY A 94 -5.66 -11.36 -15.15
N ILE A 95 -4.65 -11.98 -14.53
CA ILE A 95 -4.76 -13.30 -13.86
C ILE A 95 -5.49 -13.21 -12.51
N LYS A 96 -5.32 -12.10 -11.80
CA LYS A 96 -5.97 -11.88 -10.50
C LYS A 96 -7.45 -11.60 -10.72
N LYS A 97 -8.30 -12.25 -9.93
CA LYS A 97 -9.76 -12.04 -9.92
C LYS A 97 -10.13 -10.85 -9.05
N ARG A 98 -9.63 -10.84 -7.82
CA ARG A 98 -9.88 -9.79 -6.83
C ARG A 98 -8.80 -9.74 -5.77
N THR A 99 -8.68 -8.58 -5.12
CA THR A 99 -7.97 -8.39 -3.86
C THR A 99 -8.97 -7.97 -2.80
N VAL A 100 -9.04 -8.70 -1.70
CA VAL A 100 -9.94 -8.44 -0.57
C VAL A 100 -9.12 -7.95 0.62
N PHE A 101 -9.51 -6.81 1.18
CA PHE A 101 -8.96 -6.24 2.40
C PHE A 101 -9.98 -6.46 3.52
N THR A 102 -9.73 -7.45 4.38
CA THR A 102 -10.53 -7.69 5.58
C THR A 102 -9.91 -6.94 6.76
N ILE A 103 -10.74 -6.31 7.58
CA ILE A 103 -10.30 -5.55 8.76
C ILE A 103 -11.03 -6.08 9.98
N GLU A 104 -10.27 -6.52 10.97
CA GLU A 104 -10.77 -7.08 12.23
C GLU A 104 -10.23 -6.28 13.42
N PRO A 105 -10.99 -6.13 14.52
CA PRO A 105 -10.49 -5.50 15.73
C PRO A 105 -9.34 -6.31 16.36
N ALA A 106 -8.37 -5.62 16.95
CA ALA A 106 -7.25 -6.22 17.68
C ALA A 106 -6.93 -5.39 18.93
N SER A 107 -6.13 -5.93 19.86
CA SER A 107 -5.79 -5.28 21.14
C SER A 107 -5.25 -3.85 20.98
N ASP A 108 -4.41 -3.63 19.97
CA ASP A 108 -3.72 -2.35 19.74
C ASP A 108 -4.21 -1.61 18.48
N GLY A 109 -5.44 -1.88 18.06
CA GLY A 109 -6.06 -1.27 16.88
C GLY A 109 -6.82 -2.31 16.06
N SER A 110 -6.27 -2.66 14.90
CA SER A 110 -6.88 -3.62 13.98
C SER A 110 -5.86 -4.57 13.38
N ARG A 111 -6.33 -5.71 12.90
CA ARG A 111 -5.63 -6.59 11.99
C ARG A 111 -6.21 -6.41 10.60
N MET A 112 -5.36 -6.13 9.62
CA MET A 112 -5.75 -6.13 8.22
C MET A 112 -5.21 -7.37 7.54
N THR A 113 -6.06 -8.06 6.81
CA THR A 113 -5.69 -9.21 5.97
C THR A 113 -5.94 -8.85 4.52
N VAL A 114 -4.90 -8.93 3.70
CA VAL A 114 -4.98 -8.74 2.25
C VAL A 114 -4.98 -10.11 1.62
N THR A 115 -6.01 -10.41 0.84
CA THR A 115 -6.18 -11.71 0.16
C THR A 115 -6.29 -11.48 -1.33
N ASP A 116 -5.37 -12.04 -2.10
CA ASP A 116 -5.41 -12.09 -3.55
C ASP A 116 -6.02 -13.42 -4.00
N ASP A 117 -7.07 -13.33 -4.80
CA ASP A 117 -7.80 -14.47 -5.35
C ASP A 117 -7.50 -14.59 -6.85
N TYR A 118 -7.04 -15.76 -7.29
CA TYR A 118 -6.61 -16.04 -8.66
C TYR A 118 -7.56 -16.96 -9.41
N ASP A 119 -8.73 -17.28 -8.85
CA ASP A 119 -9.70 -18.25 -9.39
C ASP A 119 -10.54 -17.69 -10.56
N ARG A 120 -9.88 -17.00 -11.48
CA ARG A 120 -10.46 -16.45 -12.70
C ARG A 120 -10.27 -17.37 -13.90
N LEU A 121 -9.10 -17.99 -14.01
CA LEU A 121 -8.73 -18.82 -15.15
C LEU A 121 -8.77 -20.31 -14.77
N PRO A 122 -9.08 -21.21 -15.71
CA PRO A 122 -8.95 -22.65 -15.51
C PRO A 122 -7.54 -23.03 -15.03
N GLU A 123 -7.42 -24.08 -14.22
CA GLU A 123 -6.15 -24.49 -13.60
C GLU A 123 -5.03 -24.74 -14.63
N ALA A 124 -5.35 -25.31 -15.78
CA ALA A 124 -4.39 -25.55 -16.86
C ALA A 124 -3.79 -24.26 -17.46
N GLU A 125 -4.60 -23.20 -17.62
CA GLU A 125 -4.11 -21.88 -18.06
C GLU A 125 -3.34 -21.16 -16.95
N ARG A 126 -3.76 -21.33 -15.69
CA ARG A 126 -3.02 -20.78 -14.54
C ARG A 126 -1.64 -21.39 -14.41
N ALA A 127 -1.51 -22.71 -14.56
CA ALA A 127 -0.23 -23.42 -14.52
C ALA A 127 0.76 -22.88 -15.57
N GLN A 128 0.27 -22.49 -16.75
CA GLN A 128 1.09 -21.89 -17.80
C GLN A 128 1.48 -20.42 -17.49
N ARG A 129 0.70 -19.72 -16.66
CA ARG A 129 0.89 -18.31 -16.30
C ARG A 129 1.41 -18.10 -14.87
N VAL A 130 1.97 -19.13 -14.24
CA VAL A 130 2.56 -19.06 -12.88
C VAL A 130 3.61 -17.96 -12.76
N ALA A 131 4.35 -17.65 -13.83
CA ALA A 131 5.33 -16.57 -13.85
C ALA A 131 4.70 -15.18 -13.64
N GLU A 132 3.41 -15.01 -13.95
CA GLU A 132 2.68 -13.75 -13.76
C GLU A 132 2.16 -13.58 -12.33
N VAL A 133 2.18 -14.63 -11.51
CA VAL A 133 1.76 -14.56 -10.11
C VAL A 133 2.69 -13.64 -9.35
N ASP A 134 2.09 -12.64 -8.72
CA ASP A 134 2.81 -11.65 -7.94
C ASP A 134 3.41 -12.27 -6.67
N ARG A 135 4.72 -12.12 -6.48
CA ARG A 135 5.45 -12.64 -5.31
C ARG A 135 5.68 -11.58 -4.23
N SER A 136 5.14 -10.38 -4.42
CA SER A 136 5.39 -9.23 -3.55
C SER A 136 4.44 -9.09 -2.35
N LEU A 137 3.44 -9.98 -2.20
CA LEU A 137 2.37 -9.82 -1.20
C LEU A 137 2.90 -9.63 0.24
N ASN A 138 3.89 -10.43 0.66
CA ASN A 138 4.51 -10.28 1.99
C ASN A 138 5.20 -8.92 2.16
N ALA A 139 5.97 -8.49 1.16
CA ALA A 139 6.65 -7.20 1.20
C ALA A 139 5.67 -6.03 1.15
N TRP A 140 4.56 -6.17 0.42
CA TRP A 140 3.48 -5.20 0.40
C TRP A 140 2.77 -5.11 1.77
N GLY A 141 2.49 -6.24 2.41
CA GLY A 141 1.94 -6.26 3.77
C GLY A 141 2.82 -5.51 4.77
N GLU A 142 4.13 -5.75 4.76
CA GLU A 142 5.06 -5.02 5.62
C GLU A 142 5.14 -3.53 5.27
N ALA A 143 5.14 -3.17 3.99
CA ALA A 143 5.13 -1.77 3.57
C ALA A 143 3.85 -1.03 3.99
N LEU A 144 2.69 -1.69 3.92
CA LEU A 144 1.42 -1.17 4.44
C LEU A 144 1.47 -0.96 5.94
N ARG A 145 2.04 -1.90 6.71
CA ARG A 145 2.24 -1.75 8.16
C ARG A 145 3.06 -0.49 8.47
N VAL A 146 4.20 -0.31 7.80
CA VAL A 146 5.06 0.86 7.97
C VAL A 146 4.35 2.15 7.54
N TYR A 147 3.58 2.11 6.45
CA TYR A 147 2.79 3.24 5.98
C TYR A 147 1.77 3.70 7.04
N PHE A 148 0.99 2.78 7.61
CA PHE A 148 0.00 3.12 8.64
C PHE A 148 0.64 3.60 9.94
N LEU A 149 1.78 3.04 10.34
CA LEU A 149 2.54 3.54 11.49
C LEU A 149 3.01 4.99 11.29
N ARG A 150 3.55 5.29 10.09
CA ARG A 150 3.95 6.67 9.74
C ARG A 150 2.77 7.61 9.71
N LEU A 151 1.64 7.17 9.15
CA LEU A 151 0.41 7.96 9.18
C LEU A 151 0.00 8.27 10.62
N LYS A 152 -0.09 7.28 11.52
CA LYS A 152 -0.49 7.51 12.91
C LYS A 152 0.47 8.47 13.62
N ARG A 153 1.77 8.31 13.41
CA ARG A 153 2.81 9.09 14.08
C ARG A 153 2.81 10.57 13.68
N TRP A 154 2.48 10.88 12.43
CA TRP A 154 2.73 12.22 11.87
C TRP A 154 1.47 12.91 11.32
N SER A 155 0.32 12.24 11.23
CA SER A 155 -0.90 12.86 10.70
C SER A 155 -1.48 14.00 11.53
N TRP A 156 -0.99 14.20 12.75
CA TRP A 156 -1.32 15.35 13.59
C TRP A 156 -0.64 16.64 13.12
N LEU A 157 0.47 16.54 12.36
CA LEU A 157 1.13 17.70 11.78
C LEU A 157 0.31 18.24 10.61
N PRO A 158 -0.01 19.54 10.60
CA PRO A 158 -0.67 20.19 9.47
C PRO A 158 0.11 19.98 8.16
N GLY A 159 -0.59 19.68 7.07
CA GLY A 159 0.03 19.46 5.75
C GLY A 159 0.71 18.10 5.57
N TRP A 160 1.01 17.33 6.62
CA TRP A 160 1.67 16.04 6.49
C TRP A 160 0.87 15.04 5.64
N ARG A 161 -0.45 14.98 5.84
CA ARG A 161 -1.34 14.10 5.06
C ARG A 161 -1.32 14.43 3.58
N TRP A 162 -1.26 15.72 3.25
CA TRP A 162 -1.15 16.18 1.87
C TRP A 162 0.21 15.80 1.28
N TYR A 163 1.30 16.07 2.01
CA TYR A 163 2.67 15.73 1.58
C TYR A 163 2.83 14.23 1.32
N ILE A 164 2.44 13.38 2.28
CA ILE A 164 2.64 11.94 2.13
C ILE A 164 1.83 11.38 0.96
N ARG A 165 0.59 11.84 0.76
CA ARG A 165 -0.29 11.34 -0.30
C ARG A 165 0.06 11.88 -1.67
N ARG A 166 0.42 13.16 -1.78
CA ARG A 166 0.60 13.84 -3.06
C ARG A 166 2.05 13.85 -3.55
N VAL A 167 3.01 13.81 -2.63
CA VAL A 167 4.44 13.91 -2.96
C VAL A 167 5.14 12.57 -2.72
N TRP A 168 5.06 12.01 -1.51
CA TRP A 168 5.86 10.83 -1.15
C TRP A 168 5.36 9.50 -1.75
N ILE A 169 4.06 9.25 -1.70
CA ILE A 169 3.46 7.98 -2.17
C ILE A 169 3.53 7.81 -3.69
N PRO A 170 3.35 8.85 -4.52
CA PRO A 170 3.50 8.74 -5.97
C PRO A 170 4.94 8.52 -6.43
N MET A 171 5.93 8.84 -5.60
CA MET A 171 7.34 8.64 -5.93
C MET A 171 7.66 7.15 -6.15
N THR A 172 8.51 6.89 -7.14
CA THR A 172 9.06 5.56 -7.36
C THR A 172 9.88 5.11 -6.15
N PRO A 173 10.06 3.79 -5.95
CA PRO A 173 10.96 3.27 -4.92
C PRO A 173 12.38 3.86 -4.99
N SER A 174 12.91 4.09 -6.19
CA SER A 174 14.22 4.72 -6.39
C SER A 174 14.23 6.20 -5.96
N ALA A 175 13.21 6.97 -6.32
CA ALA A 175 13.08 8.37 -5.90
C ALA A 175 13.04 8.50 -4.37
N ARG A 176 12.30 7.61 -3.68
CA ARG A 176 12.26 7.58 -2.21
C ARG A 176 13.63 7.32 -1.57
N ARG A 177 14.47 6.48 -2.20
CA ARG A 177 15.85 6.24 -1.75
C ARG A 177 16.74 7.47 -1.97
N ILE A 178 16.60 8.15 -3.10
CA ILE A 178 17.33 9.40 -3.40
C ILE A 178 16.97 10.48 -2.37
N VAL A 179 15.68 10.67 -2.07
CA VAL A 179 15.25 11.63 -1.05
C VAL A 179 15.85 11.31 0.32
N TRP A 180 15.94 10.02 0.68
CA TRP A 180 16.59 9.63 1.93
C TRP A 180 18.09 9.96 1.94
N LEU A 181 18.81 9.76 0.83
CA LEU A 181 20.21 10.18 0.69
C LEU A 181 20.37 11.70 0.78
N LEU A 182 19.48 12.47 0.15
CA LEU A 182 19.48 13.92 0.25
C LEU A 182 19.29 14.37 1.69
N TYR A 183 18.36 13.77 2.44
CA TYR A 183 18.21 14.07 3.87
C TYR A 183 19.48 13.76 4.67
N LEU A 184 20.15 12.65 4.39
CA LEU A 184 21.41 12.29 5.05
C LEU A 184 22.50 13.34 4.78
N ILE A 185 22.64 13.78 3.53
CA ILE A 185 23.59 14.82 3.12
C ILE A 185 23.28 16.13 3.83
N THR A 186 22.01 16.58 3.82
CA THR A 186 21.60 17.82 4.48
C THR A 186 21.85 17.80 5.99
N VAL A 187 21.64 16.65 6.65
CA VAL A 187 21.95 16.50 8.08
C VAL A 187 23.46 16.62 8.31
N ALA A 188 24.28 15.99 7.48
CA ALA A 188 25.74 16.11 7.56
C ALA A 188 26.22 17.55 7.32
N GLU A 189 25.68 18.24 6.32
CA GLU A 189 25.95 19.66 6.04
C GLU A 189 25.58 20.55 7.23
N PHE A 190 24.43 20.31 7.85
CA PHE A 190 24.00 21.06 9.04
C PHE A 190 24.97 20.87 10.21
N PHE A 191 25.44 19.65 10.48
CA PHE A 191 26.44 19.40 11.53
C PHE A 191 27.79 20.04 11.20
N PHE A 192 28.21 20.03 9.94
CA PHE A 192 29.43 20.73 9.51
C PHE A 192 29.33 22.23 9.73
N PHE A 193 28.18 22.84 9.40
CA PHE A 193 27.93 24.26 9.67
C PHE A 193 27.99 24.59 11.17
N LEU A 194 27.35 23.77 12.01
CA LEU A 194 27.43 23.92 13.47
C LEU A 194 28.86 23.80 14.01
N PHE A 195 29.66 22.89 13.43
CA PHE A 195 31.06 22.71 13.81
C PHE A 195 31.90 23.95 13.51
N VAL A 196 31.74 24.55 12.33
CA VAL A 196 32.42 25.81 11.97
C VAL A 196 32.00 26.95 12.89
N LEU A 197 30.69 27.08 13.17
CA LEU A 197 30.16 28.09 14.08
C LEU A 197 30.71 27.93 15.51
N LEU A 198 30.85 26.69 15.98
CA LEU A 198 31.42 26.37 17.29
C LEU A 198 32.89 26.82 17.38
N ILE A 199 33.71 26.52 16.35
CA ILE A 199 35.11 26.97 16.30
C ILE A 199 35.17 28.49 16.34
N TYR A 200 34.37 29.16 15.52
CA TYR A 200 34.33 30.63 15.47
C TYR A 200 33.97 31.25 16.83
N THR A 201 32.97 30.71 17.52
CA THR A 201 32.56 31.21 18.84
C THR A 201 33.59 30.94 19.95
N ILE A 202 34.30 29.81 19.89
CA ILE A 202 35.42 29.52 20.82
C ILE A 202 36.58 30.48 20.56
N GLU A 203 36.88 30.78 19.30
CA GLU A 203 37.97 31.69 18.93
C GLU A 203 37.69 33.14 19.32
N GLN A 204 36.45 33.62 19.20
CA GLN A 204 36.04 34.96 19.64
C GLN A 204 36.06 35.14 21.16
N ASN A 205 35.95 34.06 21.93
CA ASN A 205 35.96 34.09 23.40
C ASN A 205 37.38 33.88 24.00
N LYS A 206 38.41 33.80 23.16
CA LYS A 206 39.83 33.83 23.56
C LYS A 206 40.39 35.24 23.42
#